data_AF-A0A6S7I4J2-F1
#
_entry.id   AF-A0A6S7I4J2-F1
#
_cell.length_a   1.000
_cell.length_b   1.000
_cell.length_c   1.000
_cell.angle_alpha   90.00
_cell.angle_beta   90.00
_cell.angle_gamma   90.00
#
_symmetry.space_group_name_H-M   'P 1'
#
loop_
_entity.id
_entity.type
_entity.pdbx_description
1 polymer ?
#
loop_
_entity_poly.entity_id
_entity_poly.type
_entity_poly.pdbx_seq_one_letter_code
_entity_poly.pdbx_strand_id
1 'polypeptide(L)'
;MADVNKSPKENNPFLFNGGNDEEKKAQTLAVLDKFVTQYIYPTSDEDNMESSDEDSTDGVFNYALNLLKSFIILLDCKDAVASGNGEHLALIQKQILFYFSSISGFNSYAIEMLISTVQNEVLLSPREAHQCKWAALTNWKGGKD
;
A
#
# COMPACT_ATOMS: atom_id res chain seq x y z
N MET A 1 -13.45 -33.86 14.70
CA MET A 1 -13.53 -32.79 13.68
C MET A 1 -13.64 -31.47 14.42
N ALA A 2 -12.61 -30.63 14.34
CA ALA A 2 -12.62 -29.34 15.04
C ALA A 2 -13.50 -28.35 14.26
N ASP A 3 -14.36 -27.64 15.00
CA ASP A 3 -15.30 -26.66 14.47
C ASP A 3 -14.58 -25.48 13.80
N VAL A 4 -14.86 -25.30 12.50
CA VAL A 4 -14.23 -24.32 11.61
C VAL A 4 -14.94 -22.95 11.68
N ASN A 5 -16.06 -22.84 12.43
CA ASN A 5 -16.86 -21.61 12.55
C ASN A 5 -16.52 -20.80 13.82
N LYS A 6 -15.24 -20.62 14.14
CA LYS A 6 -14.88 -19.53 15.05
C LYS A 6 -15.14 -18.21 14.33
N SER A 7 -16.05 -17.41 14.89
CA SER A 7 -16.28 -16.03 14.48
C SER A 7 -14.95 -15.30 14.21
N PRO A 8 -14.86 -14.43 13.19
CA PRO A 8 -13.64 -13.67 12.93
C PRO A 8 -13.20 -13.02 14.23
N LYS A 9 -12.00 -13.34 14.71
CA LYS A 9 -11.46 -12.66 15.89
C LYS A 9 -11.49 -11.18 15.59
N GLU A 10 -12.09 -10.40 16.49
CA GLU A 10 -12.04 -8.94 16.42
C GLU A 10 -10.59 -8.54 16.16
N ASN A 11 -10.41 -7.65 15.18
CA ASN A 11 -9.09 -7.18 14.79
C ASN A 11 -8.54 -6.45 16.01
N ASN A 12 -7.70 -7.15 16.78
CA ASN A 12 -7.14 -6.64 18.01
C ASN A 12 -6.41 -5.35 17.63
N PRO A 13 -6.72 -4.19 18.22
CA PRO A 13 -6.15 -2.93 17.77
C PRO A 13 -4.62 -3.04 17.88
N PHE A 14 -3.95 -3.15 16.73
CA PHE A 14 -2.50 -3.34 16.63
C PHE A 14 -1.70 -2.18 17.22
N LEU A 15 -2.38 -1.09 17.60
CA LEU A 15 -1.77 0.07 18.21
C LEU A 15 -1.95 0.00 19.71
N PHE A 16 -0.89 -0.44 20.39
CA PHE A 16 -0.67 -0.17 21.81
C PHE A 16 -0.69 1.35 22.00
N ASN A 17 -1.85 1.89 22.39
CA ASN A 17 -2.10 3.34 22.38
C ASN A 17 -1.42 4.08 23.56
N GLY A 18 -0.57 3.40 24.34
CA GLY A 18 0.01 3.91 25.59
C GLY A 18 1.54 3.80 25.73
N GLY A 19 2.27 3.35 24.70
CA GLY A 19 3.74 3.24 24.73
C GLY A 19 4.48 4.49 24.25
N ASN A 20 5.77 4.61 24.60
CA ASN A 20 6.67 5.65 24.07
C ASN A 20 6.87 5.46 22.54
N ASP A 21 7.24 6.50 21.80
CA ASP A 21 7.34 6.44 20.32
C ASP A 21 8.39 5.41 19.84
N GLU A 22 9.47 5.22 20.60
CA GLU A 22 10.47 4.16 20.35
C GLU A 22 9.91 2.75 20.55
N GLU A 23 9.04 2.55 21.56
CA GLU A 23 8.44 1.23 21.84
C GLU A 23 7.42 0.86 20.76
N LYS A 24 6.65 1.85 20.27
CA LYS A 24 5.75 1.67 19.13
C LYS A 24 6.52 1.28 17.88
N LYS A 25 7.64 1.98 17.61
CA LYS A 25 8.50 1.67 16.46
C LYS A 25 9.08 0.26 16.56
N ALA A 26 9.62 -0.12 17.71
CA ALA A 26 10.13 -1.47 17.95
C ALA A 26 9.05 -2.54 17.75
N GLN A 27 7.83 -2.30 18.24
CA GLN A 27 6.71 -3.21 18.06
C GLN A 27 6.30 -3.33 16.58
N THR A 28 6.20 -2.22 15.84
CA THR A 28 5.88 -2.25 14.41
C THR A 28 6.92 -3.02 13.60
N LEU A 29 8.21 -2.85 13.91
CA LEU A 29 9.29 -3.60 13.28
C LEU A 29 9.22 -5.09 13.61
N ALA A 30 8.93 -5.47 14.86
CA ALA A 30 8.76 -6.88 15.24
C ALA A 30 7.57 -7.55 14.53
N VAL A 31 6.45 -6.83 14.37
CA VAL A 31 5.28 -7.33 13.62
C VAL A 31 5.61 -7.49 12.14
N LEU A 32 6.34 -6.52 11.55
CA LEU A 32 6.76 -6.57 10.16
C LEU A 32 7.72 -7.74 9.91
N ASP A 33 8.71 -7.93 10.78
CA ASP A 33 9.68 -9.03 10.67
C ASP A 33 8.99 -10.39 10.74
N LYS A 34 8.03 -10.54 11.66
CA LYS A 34 7.18 -11.73 11.74
C LYS A 34 6.35 -11.93 10.46
N PHE A 35 5.80 -10.86 9.89
CA PHE A 35 5.04 -10.94 8.64
C PHE A 35 5.92 -11.40 7.47
N VAL A 36 7.11 -10.83 7.34
CA VAL A 36 8.07 -11.15 6.27
C VAL A 36 8.51 -12.61 6.38
N THR A 37 8.90 -13.06 7.58
CA THR A 37 9.31 -14.45 7.82
C THR A 37 8.16 -15.44 7.61
N GLN A 38 6.93 -15.10 8.00
CA GLN A 38 5.80 -16.03 7.90
C GLN A 38 5.22 -16.13 6.48
N TYR A 39 5.16 -15.01 5.74
CA TYR A 39 4.38 -14.93 4.50
C TYR A 39 5.19 -14.64 3.24
N ILE A 40 6.46 -14.21 3.37
CA ILE A 40 7.33 -13.88 2.22
C ILE A 40 8.48 -14.89 2.11
N TYR A 41 9.06 -15.30 3.24
CA TYR A 41 10.09 -16.35 3.29
C TYR A 41 9.62 -17.50 4.18
N PRO A 42 8.57 -18.24 3.79
CA PRO A 42 8.21 -19.44 4.54
C PRO A 42 9.46 -20.33 4.59
N THR A 43 10.00 -20.52 5.79
CA THR A 43 11.12 -21.44 6.01
C THR A 43 10.66 -22.78 5.47
N SER A 44 11.32 -23.24 4.43
CA SER A 44 11.10 -24.56 3.87
C SER A 44 11.48 -25.55 4.96
N ASP A 45 10.49 -26.02 5.73
CA ASP A 45 10.69 -27.25 6.49
C ASP A 45 11.02 -28.32 5.44
N GLU A 46 12.28 -28.77 5.42
CA GLU A 46 12.83 -29.72 4.43
C GLU A 46 12.12 -31.10 4.45
N ASP A 47 11.09 -31.29 5.27
CA ASP A 47 10.41 -32.57 5.49
C ASP A 47 9.06 -32.73 4.77
N ASN A 48 8.63 -31.78 3.92
CA ASN A 48 7.38 -31.92 3.15
C ASN A 48 7.59 -31.69 1.65
N MET A 49 8.51 -32.47 1.07
CA MET A 49 8.60 -32.67 -0.37
C MET A 49 7.55 -33.70 -0.82
N GLU A 50 6.26 -33.42 -0.62
CA GLU A 50 5.19 -34.14 -1.30
C GLU A 50 4.37 -33.18 -2.15
N SER A 51 4.59 -33.30 -3.45
CA SER A 51 3.76 -32.90 -4.60
C SER A 51 2.80 -31.73 -4.37
N SER A 52 3.06 -30.60 -5.00
CA SER A 52 1.98 -29.66 -5.33
C SER A 52 2.33 -28.94 -6.63
N ASP A 53 1.39 -29.03 -7.56
CA ASP A 53 1.45 -28.59 -8.95
C ASP A 53 2.11 -27.23 -9.17
N GLU A 54 2.90 -27.12 -10.25
CA GLU A 54 3.55 -25.89 -10.74
C GLU A 54 2.56 -24.76 -11.09
N ASP A 55 1.25 -24.96 -10.93
CA ASP A 55 0.18 -24.04 -11.33
C ASP A 55 -0.66 -23.46 -10.17
N SER A 56 -0.40 -23.82 -8.91
CA SER A 56 -1.11 -23.20 -7.79
C SER A 56 -0.36 -21.95 -7.31
N THR A 57 -0.65 -20.80 -7.92
CA THR A 57 -0.17 -19.51 -7.40
C THR A 57 -0.61 -19.39 -5.94
N ASP A 58 0.35 -19.39 -4.99
CA ASP A 58 0.04 -19.26 -3.57
C ASP A 58 -0.71 -17.95 -3.33
N GLY A 59 -2.02 -18.06 -3.08
CA GLY A 59 -2.90 -16.93 -2.87
C GLY A 59 -2.52 -16.12 -1.63
N VAL A 60 -1.93 -16.78 -0.62
CA VAL A 60 -1.51 -16.14 0.62
C VAL A 60 -0.23 -15.33 0.38
N PHE A 61 0.76 -15.91 -0.28
CA PHE A 61 1.99 -15.20 -0.69
C PHE A 61 1.69 -14.02 -1.61
N ASN A 62 0.85 -14.21 -2.64
CA ASN A 62 0.49 -13.13 -3.57
C ASN A 62 -0.29 -12.00 -2.87
N TYR A 63 -1.18 -12.33 -1.94
CA TYR A 63 -1.86 -11.35 -1.11
C TYR A 63 -0.88 -10.57 -0.23
N ALA A 64 0.03 -11.27 0.45
CA ALA A 64 1.04 -10.66 1.31
C ALA A 64 1.97 -9.72 0.52
N LEU A 65 2.39 -10.14 -0.67
CA LEU A 65 3.21 -9.32 -1.56
C LEU A 65 2.45 -8.08 -2.06
N ASN A 66 1.17 -8.21 -2.41
CA ASN A 66 0.35 -7.07 -2.84
C ASN A 66 0.10 -6.08 -1.70
N LEU A 67 -0.09 -6.57 -0.48
CA LEU A 67 -0.21 -5.73 0.71
C LEU A 67 1.07 -4.92 0.93
N LEU A 68 2.25 -5.56 0.85
CA LEU A 68 3.53 -4.89 1.01
C LEU A 68 3.75 -3.81 -0.09
N LYS A 69 3.47 -4.14 -1.35
CA LYS A 69 3.54 -3.18 -2.47
C LYS A 69 2.67 -1.96 -2.22
N SER A 70 1.44 -2.17 -1.74
CA SER A 70 0.51 -1.08 -1.43
C SER A 70 1.05 -0.17 -0.32
N PHE A 71 1.67 -0.73 0.72
CA PHE A 71 2.28 0.07 1.79
C PHE A 71 3.48 0.88 1.33
N ILE A 72 4.34 0.32 0.47
CA ILE A 72 5.50 1.04 -0.07
C ILE A 72 5.04 2.24 -0.89
N ILE A 73 4.05 2.05 -1.77
CA ILE A 73 3.47 3.13 -2.57
C ILE A 73 2.86 4.22 -1.67
N LEU A 74 2.15 3.85 -0.60
CA LEU A 74 1.59 4.81 0.36
C LEU A 74 2.69 5.58 1.10
N LEU A 75 3.80 4.93 1.43
CA LEU A 75 4.94 5.58 2.08
C LEU A 75 5.58 6.61 1.16
N ASP A 76 5.83 6.25 -0.11
CA ASP A 76 6.37 7.16 -1.12
C ASP A 76 5.43 8.35 -1.37
N CYS A 77 4.10 8.12 -1.43
CA CYS A 77 3.12 9.19 -1.49
C CYS A 77 3.23 10.14 -0.28
N LYS A 78 3.37 9.58 0.93
CA LYS A 78 3.48 10.39 2.16
C LYS A 78 4.78 11.21 2.17
N ASP A 79 5.88 10.63 1.71
CA ASP A 79 7.16 11.30 1.61
C ASP A 79 7.15 12.40 0.54
N ALA A 80 6.53 12.15 -0.62
CA ALA A 80 6.30 13.15 -1.65
C ALA A 80 5.50 14.36 -1.14
N VAL A 81 4.47 14.09 -0.32
CA VAL A 81 3.66 15.14 0.34
C VAL A 81 4.49 15.90 1.38
N ALA A 82 5.23 15.20 2.24
CA ALA A 82 6.04 15.81 3.29
C ALA A 82 7.19 16.66 2.73
N SER A 83 7.83 16.22 1.64
CA SER A 83 8.86 16.96 0.92
C SER A 83 8.31 18.07 0.03
N GLY A 84 6.99 18.14 -0.16
CA GLY A 84 6.34 19.11 -1.03
C GLY A 84 6.66 18.91 -2.51
N ASN A 85 7.06 17.72 -2.94
CA ASN A 85 7.48 17.48 -4.32
C ASN A 85 6.31 17.02 -5.21
N GLY A 86 5.67 17.99 -5.88
CA GLY A 86 4.49 17.73 -6.72
C GLY A 86 4.80 16.95 -8.00
N GLU A 87 6.03 17.04 -8.51
CA GLU A 87 6.46 16.25 -9.67
C GLU A 87 6.65 14.78 -9.30
N HIS A 88 7.23 14.53 -8.13
CA HIS A 88 7.37 13.17 -7.62
C HIS A 88 6.01 12.53 -7.37
N LEU A 89 5.06 13.29 -6.78
CA LEU A 89 3.69 12.81 -6.60
C LEU A 89 3.01 12.47 -7.94
N ALA A 90 3.19 13.29 -8.99
CA ALA A 90 2.64 13.01 -10.32
C ALA A 90 3.25 11.76 -10.97
N LEU A 91 4.53 11.44 -10.70
CA LEU A 91 5.14 10.18 -11.13
C LEU A 91 4.54 8.98 -10.39
N ILE A 92 4.35 9.08 -9.07
CA ILE A 92 3.73 8.02 -8.28
C ILE A 92 2.29 7.77 -8.76
N GLN A 93 1.53 8.83 -9.11
CA GLN A 93 0.19 8.70 -9.66
C GLN A 93 0.15 7.85 -10.95
N LYS A 94 1.13 8.03 -11.85
CA LYS A 94 1.27 7.20 -13.07
C LYS A 94 1.56 5.74 -12.72
N GLN A 95 2.41 5.48 -11.72
CA GLN A 95 2.70 4.10 -11.28
C GLN A 95 1.47 3.43 -10.66
N ILE A 96 0.71 4.15 -9.85
CA ILE A 96 -0.53 3.66 -9.23
C ILE A 96 -1.59 3.36 -10.30
N LEU A 97 -1.67 4.16 -11.37
CA LEU A 97 -2.55 3.87 -12.49
C LEU A 97 -2.29 2.48 -13.08
N PHE A 98 -1.02 2.15 -13.36
CA PHE A 98 -0.66 0.82 -13.85
C PHE A 98 -1.04 -0.28 -12.86
N TYR A 99 -0.79 -0.05 -11.57
CA TYR A 99 -1.14 -0.98 -10.50
C TYR A 99 -2.65 -1.26 -10.45
N PHE A 100 -3.50 -0.23 -10.41
CA PHE A 100 -4.95 -0.42 -10.35
C PHE A 100 -5.55 -0.91 -11.68
N SER A 101 -4.95 -0.58 -12.83
CA SER A 101 -5.40 -1.11 -14.12
C SER A 101 -5.19 -2.63 -14.25
N SER A 102 -4.22 -3.17 -13.51
CA SER A 102 -3.87 -4.60 -13.53
C SER A 102 -4.72 -5.43 -12.58
N ILE A 103 -5.55 -4.81 -11.71
CA ILE A 103 -6.36 -5.50 -10.71
C ILE A 103 -7.85 -5.30 -11.02
N SER A 104 -8.55 -6.40 -11.27
CA SER A 104 -10.01 -6.41 -11.43
C SER A 104 -10.72 -5.83 -10.20
N GLY A 105 -11.62 -4.86 -10.40
CA GLY A 105 -12.46 -4.27 -9.36
C GLY A 105 -12.01 -2.90 -8.84
N PHE A 106 -10.80 -2.43 -9.18
CA PHE A 106 -10.30 -1.10 -8.77
C PHE A 106 -10.32 -0.06 -9.90
N ASN A 107 -11.16 -0.29 -10.91
CA ASN A 107 -11.24 0.56 -12.10
C ASN A 107 -11.61 2.02 -11.79
N SER A 108 -12.40 2.29 -10.76
CA SER A 108 -12.74 3.67 -10.36
C SER A 108 -11.50 4.46 -9.96
N TYR A 109 -10.62 3.87 -9.16
CA TYR A 109 -9.35 4.48 -8.76
C TYR A 109 -8.40 4.61 -9.95
N ALA A 110 -8.33 3.61 -10.83
CA ALA A 110 -7.56 3.71 -12.07
C ALA A 110 -8.05 4.87 -12.95
N ILE A 111 -9.36 5.04 -13.11
CA ILE A 111 -9.96 6.12 -13.90
C ILE A 111 -9.61 7.48 -13.29
N GLU A 112 -9.71 7.64 -11.97
CA GLU A 112 -9.36 8.91 -11.30
C GLU A 112 -7.87 9.27 -11.52
N MET A 113 -6.97 8.29 -11.38
CA MET A 113 -5.54 8.49 -11.60
C MET A 113 -5.21 8.78 -13.08
N LEU A 114 -5.95 8.17 -14.01
CA LEU A 114 -5.87 8.47 -15.43
C LEU A 114 -6.31 9.91 -15.72
N ILE A 115 -7.46 10.33 -15.18
CA ILE A 115 -7.98 11.69 -15.35
C ILE A 115 -6.96 12.70 -14.82
N SER A 116 -6.41 12.49 -13.63
CA SER A 116 -5.39 13.36 -13.05
C SER A 116 -4.14 13.45 -13.94
N THR A 117 -3.68 12.31 -14.47
CA THR A 117 -2.53 12.26 -15.38
C THR A 117 -2.82 13.02 -16.69
N VAL A 118 -3.97 12.79 -17.30
CA VAL A 118 -4.37 13.42 -18.57
C VAL A 118 -4.59 14.93 -18.39
N GLN A 119 -5.16 15.35 -17.26
CA GLN A 119 -5.29 16.76 -16.91
C GLN A 119 -3.93 17.45 -16.84
N ASN A 120 -2.97 16.82 -16.15
CA ASN A 120 -1.63 17.38 -15.94
C ASN A 120 -0.75 17.40 -17.20
N GLU A 121 -0.96 16.50 -18.16
CA GLU A 121 -0.08 16.33 -19.32
C GLU A 121 -0.67 16.86 -20.63
N VAL A 122 -2.00 16.82 -20.80
CA VAL A 122 -2.65 17.05 -22.10
C VAL A 122 -3.68 18.17 -22.07
N LEU A 123 -4.52 18.26 -21.01
CA LEU A 123 -5.68 19.14 -21.03
C LEU A 123 -5.39 20.54 -20.49
N LEU A 124 -4.57 20.66 -19.44
CA LEU A 124 -4.31 21.93 -18.78
C LEU A 124 -3.17 22.69 -19.44
N SER A 125 -3.21 24.03 -19.37
CA SER A 125 -2.05 24.83 -19.74
C SER A 125 -0.87 24.53 -18.80
N PRO A 126 0.40 24.76 -19.22
CA PRO A 126 1.56 24.47 -18.37
C PRO A 126 1.49 25.11 -16.97
N ARG A 127 0.87 26.29 -16.89
CA ARG A 127 0.69 27.02 -15.63
C ARG A 127 -0.37 26.38 -14.72
N GLU A 128 -1.50 25.97 -15.30
CA GLU A 128 -2.57 25.29 -14.55
C GLU A 128 -2.15 23.88 -14.14
N ALA A 129 -1.45 23.14 -15.01
CA ALA A 129 -0.87 21.85 -14.67
C ALA A 129 0.11 21.95 -13.50
N HIS A 130 0.96 22.98 -13.48
CA HIS A 130 1.82 23.25 -12.33
C HIS A 130 0.99 23.55 -11.08
N GLN A 131 -0.08 24.35 -11.15
CA GLN A 131 -0.91 24.59 -9.96
C GLN A 131 -1.61 23.33 -9.46
N CYS A 132 -2.16 22.50 -10.35
CA CYS A 132 -2.85 21.25 -9.99
C CYS A 132 -1.91 20.23 -9.34
N LYS A 133 -0.70 20.03 -9.89
CA LYS A 133 0.31 19.12 -9.30
C LYS A 133 0.65 19.48 -7.86
N TRP A 134 0.75 20.78 -7.57
CA TRP A 134 1.15 21.27 -6.25
C TRP A 134 -0.03 21.44 -5.29
N ALA A 135 -1.25 21.69 -5.80
CA ALA A 135 -2.48 21.69 -5.02
C ALA A 135 -2.87 20.28 -4.51
N ALA A 136 -2.38 19.22 -5.15
CA ALA A 136 -2.57 17.85 -4.66
C ALA A 136 -1.86 17.58 -3.32
N LEU A 137 -0.87 18.40 -2.96
CA LEU A 137 -0.09 18.27 -1.72
C LEU A 137 -0.69 19.05 -0.55
N THR A 138 -1.59 20.01 -0.82
CA THR A 138 -2.09 20.89 0.24
C THR A 138 -3.09 20.16 1.12
N ASN A 139 -2.83 20.16 2.43
CA ASN A 139 -3.81 19.68 3.40
C ASN A 139 -4.97 20.69 3.51
N TRP A 140 -6.12 20.35 2.94
CA TRP A 140 -7.33 21.18 2.96
C TRP A 140 -8.02 21.22 4.33
N LYS A 141 -7.69 20.30 5.25
CA LYS A 141 -8.05 20.40 6.67
C LYS A 141 -6.99 21.26 7.34
N GLY A 142 -7.20 22.57 7.35
CA GLY A 142 -6.33 23.54 8.03
C GLY A 142 -5.90 23.04 9.42
N GLY A 143 -4.61 23.17 9.71
CA GLY A 143 -4.02 22.75 10.98
C GLY A 143 -4.78 23.36 12.15
N LYS A 144 -5.24 22.51 13.07
CA LYS A 144 -5.40 22.95 14.45
C LYS A 144 -3.99 22.94 15.03
N ASP A 145 -3.43 24.14 15.17
CA ASP A 145 -2.37 24.40 16.16
C ASP A 145 -2.88 24.04 17.56
#